data_AF-A0A7W4YCH6-F1
#
_entry.id   AF-A0A7W4YCH6-F1
#
_cell.length_a   1.000
_cell.length_b   1.000
_cell.length_c   1.000
_cell.angle_alpha   90.00
_cell.angle_beta   90.00
_cell.angle_gamma   90.00
#
_symmetry.space_group_name_H-M   'P 1'
#
loop_
_entity.id
_entity.type
_entity.pdbx_description
1 polymer ?
#
loop_
_entity_poly.entity_id
_entity_poly.type
_entity_poly.pdbx_seq_one_letter_code
_entity_poly.pdbx_strand_id
1 'polypeptide(L)'
;MSTTGPSGEQRRNLPQPPPSSTGWASPTPGRAETPGAPLPRAEGRLGPNDPAPDAPADADARRRKLLLIGGAVVAVLVLAGVLIAVLTGGDDEAAPAPAAETVTLASPTPTAQPVARTSTTAFAAALPLSVLQYALAASGPEDAWLAAGALEAYTETYTDGASAQVVVQSGQWETPQEAAAQVAALAAALPAGIPADASASPTPGATTAPAPLPQTGEVVVDGQPVGTFTIVDAGDGTGVALWSNGTTVFRATAPVAQVRDVYAAFPL
;
A
#
# COMPACT_ATOMS: atom_id res chain seq x y z
N MET A 1 -21.96 42.90 -57.79
CA MET A 1 -23.18 42.40 -58.46
C MET A 1 -23.28 40.90 -58.16
N SER A 2 -24.42 40.50 -57.56
CA SER A 2 -24.99 39.12 -57.49
C SER A 2 -24.19 38.06 -56.70
N THR A 3 -24.53 37.76 -55.44
CA THR A 3 -25.67 36.98 -54.88
C THR A 3 -25.58 35.47 -55.13
N THR A 4 -25.48 34.67 -54.06
CA THR A 4 -26.47 33.65 -53.65
C THR A 4 -25.94 32.86 -52.46
N GLY A 5 -26.72 32.83 -51.37
CA GLY A 5 -26.51 32.04 -50.17
C GLY A 5 -27.01 30.58 -50.28
N PRO A 6 -27.21 29.89 -49.13
CA PRO A 6 -26.84 28.49 -48.95
C PRO A 6 -28.00 27.49 -49.12
N SER A 7 -27.68 26.22 -49.37
CA SER A 7 -28.62 25.09 -49.24
C SER A 7 -27.86 23.78 -49.09
N GLY A 8 -28.25 22.96 -48.10
CA GLY A 8 -27.85 21.56 -48.05
C GLY A 8 -27.59 20.98 -46.66
N GLU A 9 -28.58 21.05 -45.77
CA GLU A 9 -28.64 20.21 -44.58
C GLU A 9 -28.52 18.72 -44.98
N GLN A 10 -27.53 18.01 -44.45
CA GLN A 10 -27.51 16.56 -44.47
C GLN A 10 -27.38 16.05 -43.03
N ARG A 11 -28.53 15.98 -42.36
CA ARG A 11 -28.72 15.23 -41.12
C ARG A 11 -28.46 13.75 -41.42
N ARG A 12 -27.33 13.22 -40.96
CA ARG A 12 -27.07 11.77 -40.91
C ARG A 12 -27.06 11.30 -39.46
N ASN A 13 -28.08 10.48 -39.15
CA ASN A 13 -28.18 9.47 -38.10
C ASN A 13 -27.12 9.46 -37.00
N LEU A 14 -27.50 9.91 -35.81
CA LEU A 14 -26.91 9.48 -34.54
C LEU A 14 -27.68 8.24 -34.05
N PRO A 15 -27.02 7.11 -33.73
CA PRO A 15 -27.66 6.02 -33.01
C PRO A 15 -27.98 6.44 -31.56
N GLN A 16 -29.21 6.17 -31.11
CA GLN A 16 -29.68 6.39 -29.75
C GLN A 16 -28.95 5.48 -28.74
N PRO A 17 -28.62 5.96 -27.52
CA PRO A 17 -28.19 5.09 -26.42
C PRO A 17 -29.41 4.38 -25.77
N PRO A 18 -29.26 3.14 -25.27
CA PRO A 18 -30.33 2.44 -24.56
C PRO A 18 -30.57 3.03 -23.15
N PRO A 19 -31.78 2.88 -22.58
CA PRO A 19 -32.14 3.47 -21.29
C PRO A 19 -31.49 2.76 -20.09
N SER A 20 -31.09 3.57 -19.11
CA SER A 20 -30.64 3.19 -17.79
C SER A 20 -31.76 2.53 -16.99
N SER A 21 -31.56 1.29 -16.53
CA SER A 21 -32.45 0.66 -15.55
C SER A 21 -31.80 0.67 -14.17
N THR A 22 -32.25 1.63 -13.36
CA THR A 22 -32.16 1.62 -11.90
C THR A 22 -33.10 0.52 -11.38
N GLY A 23 -32.56 -0.44 -10.63
CA GLY A 23 -33.35 -1.50 -10.00
C GLY A 23 -32.73 -1.91 -8.67
N TRP A 24 -33.12 -1.23 -7.60
CA TRP A 24 -32.95 -1.71 -6.21
C TRP A 24 -33.76 -2.98 -5.99
N ALA A 25 -33.16 -4.01 -5.41
CA ALA A 25 -33.88 -5.06 -4.70
C ALA A 25 -32.98 -5.75 -3.67
N SER A 26 -33.28 -5.50 -2.38
CA SER A 26 -32.80 -6.30 -1.25
C SER A 26 -33.65 -7.57 -1.09
N PRO A 27 -33.10 -8.65 -0.52
CA PRO A 27 -33.93 -9.58 0.25
C PRO A 27 -33.42 -9.76 1.70
N THR A 28 -34.35 -9.51 2.62
CA THR A 28 -34.37 -9.84 4.05
C THR A 28 -34.38 -11.37 4.29
N PRO A 29 -33.81 -11.89 5.40
CA PRO A 29 -33.82 -13.32 5.68
C PRO A 29 -35.17 -13.81 6.24
N GLY A 30 -35.70 -14.89 5.66
CA GLY A 30 -36.90 -15.59 6.10
C GLY A 30 -36.58 -16.87 6.87
N ARG A 31 -37.24 -17.05 8.00
CA ARG A 31 -37.08 -18.10 9.02
C ARG A 31 -38.16 -19.19 8.88
N ALA A 32 -37.77 -20.41 9.23
CA ALA A 32 -38.55 -21.59 9.68
C ALA A 32 -39.56 -22.25 8.73
N GLU A 33 -39.45 -23.57 8.58
CA GLU A 33 -40.39 -24.54 9.20
C GLU A 33 -39.92 -26.00 8.98
N THR A 34 -40.12 -26.83 10.02
CA THR A 34 -40.01 -28.31 10.02
C THR A 34 -41.43 -28.87 9.86
N PRO A 35 -41.66 -30.07 9.27
CA PRO A 35 -41.92 -31.23 10.14
C PRO A 35 -41.59 -32.61 9.51
N GLY A 36 -41.41 -33.65 10.35
CA GLY A 36 -41.65 -35.04 9.95
C GLY A 36 -40.75 -36.10 10.59
N ALA A 37 -41.16 -36.62 11.75
CA ALA A 37 -40.72 -37.92 12.31
C ALA A 37 -41.67 -39.05 11.79
N PRO A 38 -41.37 -40.38 11.87
CA PRO A 38 -41.05 -41.10 13.12
C PRO A 38 -40.01 -42.26 13.05
N LEU A 39 -39.69 -42.76 14.27
CA LEU A 39 -38.77 -43.81 14.78
C LEU A 39 -39.19 -45.28 14.41
N PRO A 40 -38.61 -46.41 14.93
CA PRO A 40 -37.60 -46.62 16.01
C PRO A 40 -36.59 -47.81 15.85
N ARG A 41 -35.63 -47.96 16.78
CA ARG A 41 -35.40 -49.19 17.61
C ARG A 41 -34.27 -49.01 18.65
N ALA A 42 -34.53 -49.60 19.83
CA ALA A 42 -33.77 -49.69 21.09
C ALA A 42 -32.38 -50.39 20.96
N GLU A 43 -31.46 -50.40 21.93
CA GLU A 43 -31.57 -51.01 23.27
C GLU A 43 -30.44 -50.62 24.27
N GLY A 44 -30.80 -50.56 25.57
CA GLY A 44 -30.04 -51.07 26.73
C GLY A 44 -28.98 -50.13 27.37
N ARG A 45 -28.76 -50.08 28.70
CA ARG A 45 -29.22 -50.89 29.85
C ARG A 45 -28.93 -50.09 31.16
N LEU A 46 -29.77 -50.32 32.17
CA LEU A 46 -29.84 -49.72 33.53
C LEU A 46 -28.77 -50.22 34.52
N GLY A 47 -28.54 -49.46 35.60
CA GLY A 47 -27.92 -49.90 36.86
C GLY A 47 -27.84 -48.82 37.97
N PRO A 48 -28.52 -48.93 39.13
CA PRO A 48 -28.87 -47.79 40.01
C PRO A 48 -28.35 -47.83 41.47
N ASN A 49 -28.69 -46.76 42.23
CA ASN A 49 -29.01 -46.65 43.68
C ASN A 49 -28.07 -45.88 44.63
N ASP A 50 -28.62 -44.77 45.13
CA ASP A 50 -28.38 -44.09 46.42
C ASP A 50 -29.10 -44.85 47.58
N PRO A 51 -28.71 -44.69 48.87
CA PRO A 51 -29.20 -43.57 49.70
C PRO A 51 -28.31 -43.08 50.88
N ALA A 52 -28.58 -41.87 51.37
CA ALA A 52 -28.12 -41.29 52.67
C ALA A 52 -28.96 -41.85 53.86
N PRO A 53 -28.57 -41.73 55.17
CA PRO A 53 -28.52 -40.43 55.90
C PRO A 53 -27.60 -40.32 57.18
N ASP A 54 -27.62 -39.11 57.75
CA ASP A 54 -27.41 -38.66 59.16
C ASP A 54 -26.04 -38.65 59.89
N ALA A 55 -25.76 -37.49 60.50
CA ALA A 55 -24.60 -37.09 61.31
C ALA A 55 -24.72 -37.53 62.80
N PRO A 56 -23.63 -37.48 63.62
CA PRO A 56 -23.38 -36.27 64.42
C PRO A 56 -21.91 -35.99 64.84
N ALA A 57 -21.73 -34.87 65.57
CA ALA A 57 -20.75 -34.61 66.65
C ALA A 57 -19.66 -33.54 66.41
N ASP A 58 -20.03 -32.32 66.79
CA ASP A 58 -19.20 -31.20 67.24
C ASP A 58 -18.16 -31.60 68.31
N ALA A 59 -16.91 -31.82 67.90
CA ALA A 59 -15.74 -31.74 68.79
C ALA A 59 -14.43 -31.42 68.02
N ASP A 60 -14.33 -31.78 66.74
CA ASP A 60 -13.13 -31.57 65.91
C ASP A 60 -12.98 -30.15 65.31
N ALA A 61 -14.05 -29.35 65.32
CA ALA A 61 -14.09 -28.07 64.62
C ALA A 61 -13.15 -27.00 65.21
N ARG A 62 -12.87 -27.02 66.52
CA ARG A 62 -11.98 -26.02 67.16
C ARG A 62 -10.50 -26.24 66.88
N ARG A 63 -10.03 -27.49 66.85
CA ARG A 63 -8.62 -27.81 66.51
C ARG A 63 -8.36 -27.60 65.02
N ARG A 64 -9.32 -27.92 64.15
CA ARG A 64 -9.25 -27.60 62.72
C ARG A 64 -9.30 -26.10 62.44
N LYS A 65 -10.08 -25.31 63.20
CA LYS A 65 -10.08 -23.84 63.09
C LYS A 65 -8.74 -23.21 63.48
N LEU A 66 -8.07 -23.68 64.53
CA LEU A 66 -6.74 -23.18 64.93
C LEU A 66 -5.65 -23.52 63.90
N LEU A 67 -5.69 -24.72 63.29
CA LEU A 67 -4.79 -25.10 62.20
C LEU A 67 -5.08 -24.33 60.90
N LEU A 68 -6.35 -24.05 60.59
CA LEU A 68 -6.75 -23.22 59.44
C LEU A 68 -6.34 -21.76 59.61
N ILE A 69 -6.43 -21.19 60.82
CA ILE A 69 -5.98 -19.82 61.11
C ILE A 69 -4.45 -19.74 61.06
N GLY A 70 -3.74 -20.72 61.62
CA GLY A 70 -2.27 -20.80 61.51
C GLY A 70 -1.79 -20.93 60.07
N GLY A 71 -2.45 -21.77 59.26
CA GLY A 71 -2.16 -21.92 57.84
C GLY A 71 -2.47 -20.65 57.02
N ALA A 72 -3.56 -19.94 57.35
CA ALA A 72 -3.91 -18.67 56.70
C ALA A 72 -2.91 -17.55 57.02
N VAL A 73 -2.42 -17.45 58.27
CA VAL A 73 -1.40 -16.45 58.64
C VAL A 73 -0.07 -16.73 57.95
N VAL A 74 0.36 -17.99 57.88
CA VAL A 74 1.58 -18.37 57.14
C VAL A 74 1.41 -18.12 55.65
N ALA A 75 0.24 -18.44 55.07
CA ALA A 75 -0.04 -18.15 53.66
C ALA A 75 -0.02 -16.64 53.37
N VAL A 76 -0.59 -15.80 54.24
CA VAL A 76 -0.55 -14.34 54.09
C VAL A 76 0.86 -13.79 54.24
N LEU A 77 1.68 -14.33 55.15
CA LEU A 77 3.08 -13.92 55.29
C LEU A 77 3.95 -14.35 54.10
N VAL A 78 3.69 -15.53 53.53
CA VAL A 78 4.34 -15.97 52.28
C VAL A 78 3.87 -15.11 51.11
N LEU A 79 2.57 -14.81 51.01
CA LEU A 79 2.05 -13.93 49.96
C LEU A 79 2.59 -12.51 50.08
N ALA A 80 2.71 -11.98 51.31
CA ALA A 80 3.31 -10.68 51.57
C ALA A 80 4.82 -10.69 51.29
N GLY A 81 5.53 -11.77 51.65
CA GLY A 81 6.95 -11.94 51.31
C GLY A 81 7.20 -12.04 49.82
N VAL A 82 6.34 -12.77 49.09
CA VAL A 82 6.38 -12.85 47.62
C VAL A 82 6.01 -11.51 46.99
N LEU A 83 5.01 -10.80 47.54
CA LEU A 83 4.61 -9.48 47.05
C LEU A 83 5.71 -8.44 47.27
N ILE A 84 6.38 -8.47 48.43
CA ILE A 84 7.56 -7.63 48.71
C ILE A 84 8.69 -8.02 47.76
N ALA A 85 8.98 -9.31 47.57
CA ALA A 85 10.01 -9.77 46.65
C ALA A 85 9.74 -9.39 45.17
N VAL A 86 8.47 -9.36 44.74
CA VAL A 86 8.06 -8.91 43.40
C VAL A 86 8.12 -7.39 43.28
N LEU A 87 7.77 -6.66 44.34
CA LEU A 87 7.85 -5.19 44.37
C LEU A 87 9.29 -4.66 44.51
N THR A 88 10.21 -5.42 45.11
CA THR A 88 11.62 -5.06 45.25
C THR A 88 12.55 -5.74 44.23
N GLY A 89 12.05 -6.75 43.50
CA GLY A 89 12.82 -7.53 42.53
C GLY A 89 12.61 -7.11 41.07
N GLY A 90 12.03 -5.93 40.84
CA GLY A 90 11.66 -5.43 39.51
C GLY A 90 12.65 -4.49 38.84
N ASP A 91 13.85 -4.31 39.41
CA ASP A 91 14.94 -3.54 38.78
C ASP A 91 16.03 -4.49 38.26
N ASP A 92 15.64 -5.53 37.53
CA ASP A 92 16.48 -5.95 36.41
C ASP A 92 16.42 -4.80 35.41
N GLU A 93 17.28 -3.79 35.62
CA GLU A 93 17.59 -2.76 34.64
C GLU A 93 17.91 -3.53 33.36
N ALA A 94 16.94 -3.58 32.45
CA ALA A 94 17.12 -4.17 31.14
C ALA A 94 18.33 -3.46 30.56
N ALA A 95 19.47 -4.16 30.53
CA ALA A 95 20.71 -3.61 30.01
C ALA A 95 20.37 -2.94 28.68
N PRO A 96 20.74 -1.65 28.48
CA PRO A 96 20.35 -0.93 27.28
C PRO A 96 20.71 -1.80 26.08
N ALA A 97 19.70 -2.15 25.29
CA ALA A 97 19.92 -2.92 24.07
C ALA A 97 21.06 -2.24 23.29
N PRO A 98 22.07 -2.99 22.82
CA PRO A 98 23.18 -2.37 22.10
C PRO A 98 22.59 -1.53 20.97
N ALA A 99 23.00 -0.26 20.90
CA ALA A 99 22.56 0.64 19.86
C ALA A 99 22.84 -0.04 18.51
N ALA A 100 21.80 -0.18 17.68
CA ALA A 100 21.97 -0.73 16.35
C ALA A 100 22.88 0.23 15.56
N GLU A 101 24.09 -0.22 15.25
CA GLU A 101 24.97 0.49 14.34
C GLU A 101 24.45 0.28 12.91
N THR A 102 23.83 1.31 12.35
CA THR A 102 23.39 1.28 10.96
C THR A 102 24.55 1.71 10.07
N VAL A 103 25.12 0.77 9.32
CA VAL A 103 26.04 1.10 8.22
C VAL A 103 25.20 1.59 7.05
N THR A 104 25.21 2.90 6.80
CA THR A 104 24.61 3.48 5.60
C THR A 104 25.57 3.29 4.43
N LEU A 105 25.17 2.48 3.45
CA LEU A 105 25.88 2.42 2.17
C LEU A 105 25.69 3.73 1.40
N ALA A 106 26.74 4.17 0.71
CA ALA A 106 26.64 5.33 -0.17
C ALA A 106 25.66 5.04 -1.31
N SER A 107 24.88 6.05 -1.70
CA SER A 107 24.04 5.96 -2.90
C SER A 107 24.93 5.68 -4.11
N PRO A 108 24.56 4.72 -4.98
CA PRO A 108 25.34 4.41 -6.16
C PRO A 108 25.47 5.67 -7.03
N THR A 109 26.68 5.89 -7.55
CA THR A 109 27.03 7.03 -8.42
C THR A 109 27.31 6.50 -9.83
N PRO A 110 26.96 7.23 -10.90
CA PRO A 110 27.22 6.76 -12.25
C PRO A 110 28.72 6.67 -12.52
N THR A 111 29.13 5.61 -13.21
CA THR A 111 30.50 5.46 -13.72
C THR A 111 30.65 6.06 -15.12
N ALA A 112 29.55 6.12 -15.88
CA ALA A 112 29.48 6.77 -17.18
C ALA A 112 29.33 8.30 -17.05
N GLN A 113 29.92 9.05 -17.98
CA GLN A 113 29.71 10.49 -18.10
C GLN A 113 28.37 10.75 -18.82
N PRO A 114 27.51 11.64 -18.29
CA PRO A 114 26.25 11.98 -18.95
C PRO A 114 26.50 12.78 -20.23
N VAL A 115 25.69 12.51 -21.24
CA VAL A 115 25.62 13.30 -22.47
C VAL A 115 24.89 14.61 -22.18
N ALA A 116 25.33 15.70 -22.81
CA ALA A 116 24.64 16.98 -22.70
C ALA A 116 23.28 16.93 -23.40
N ARG A 117 22.25 17.47 -22.75
CA ARG A 117 20.93 17.67 -23.35
C ARG A 117 21.01 18.80 -24.39
N THR A 118 20.33 18.64 -25.52
CA THR A 118 20.30 19.64 -26.60
C THR A 118 19.36 20.80 -26.29
N SER A 119 18.23 20.51 -25.62
CA SER A 119 17.31 21.53 -25.14
C SER A 119 17.90 22.27 -23.94
N THR A 120 17.64 23.58 -23.90
CA THR A 120 18.14 24.52 -22.87
C THR A 120 17.01 25.27 -22.15
N THR A 121 15.77 24.81 -22.34
CA THR A 121 14.58 25.32 -21.66
C THR A 121 14.68 25.06 -20.15
N ALA A 122 13.92 25.82 -19.36
CA ALA A 122 13.95 25.69 -17.90
C ALA A 122 13.50 24.29 -17.44
N PHE A 123 12.50 23.71 -18.10
CA PHE A 123 12.02 22.36 -17.81
C PHE A 123 13.10 21.32 -18.12
N ALA A 124 13.67 21.33 -19.34
CA ALA A 124 14.79 20.47 -19.70
C ALA A 124 16.01 20.61 -18.77
N ALA A 125 16.32 21.82 -18.29
CA ALA A 125 17.43 22.06 -17.37
C ALA A 125 17.18 21.52 -15.95
N ALA A 126 15.92 21.40 -15.53
CA ALA A 126 15.54 20.83 -14.24
C ALA A 126 15.61 19.29 -14.23
N LEU A 127 15.51 18.64 -15.40
CA LEU A 127 15.64 17.19 -15.52
C LEU A 127 17.08 16.75 -15.21
N PRO A 128 17.26 15.71 -14.37
CA PRO A 128 18.57 15.27 -13.95
C PRO A 128 19.44 14.82 -15.14
N LEU A 129 20.76 14.96 -15.00
CA LEU A 129 21.70 14.32 -15.92
C LEU A 129 22.11 12.92 -15.42
N SER A 130 21.77 12.60 -14.17
CA SER A 130 22.04 11.30 -13.55
C SER A 130 20.99 10.98 -12.50
N VAL A 131 20.60 9.71 -12.43
CA VAL A 131 19.71 9.16 -11.41
C VAL A 131 20.37 7.90 -10.88
N LEU A 132 20.74 7.86 -9.60
CA LEU A 132 21.51 6.74 -9.01
C LEU A 132 22.79 6.43 -9.83
N GLN A 133 23.02 5.16 -10.19
CA GLN A 133 24.12 4.74 -11.07
C GLN A 133 23.93 5.10 -12.56
N TYR A 134 22.78 5.64 -12.96
CA TYR A 134 22.46 5.85 -14.36
C TYR A 134 22.79 7.26 -14.81
N ALA A 135 23.64 7.39 -15.82
CA ALA A 135 23.93 8.66 -16.49
C ALA A 135 23.09 8.80 -17.76
N LEU A 136 22.68 10.03 -18.09
CA LEU A 136 21.95 10.33 -19.32
C LEU A 136 22.77 9.92 -20.55
N ALA A 137 22.24 9.02 -21.37
CA ALA A 137 22.86 8.57 -22.62
C ALA A 137 22.19 9.20 -23.85
N ALA A 138 20.88 9.42 -23.80
CA ALA A 138 20.13 10.01 -24.90
C ALA A 138 18.95 10.82 -24.38
N SER A 139 18.62 11.90 -25.10
CA SER A 139 17.45 12.73 -24.84
C SER A 139 16.90 13.20 -26.19
N GLY A 140 15.60 13.08 -26.39
CA GLY A 140 14.90 13.50 -27.60
C GLY A 140 13.45 13.89 -27.29
N PRO A 141 12.75 14.54 -28.23
CA PRO A 141 11.35 14.92 -28.03
C PRO A 141 10.46 13.68 -27.83
N GLU A 142 9.46 13.80 -26.97
CA GLU A 142 8.38 12.81 -26.85
C GLU A 142 7.18 13.26 -27.70
N ASP A 143 7.22 12.94 -28.99
CA ASP A 143 6.25 13.43 -29.99
C ASP A 143 4.80 13.08 -29.63
N ALA A 144 4.57 11.93 -28.99
CA ALA A 144 3.22 11.53 -28.58
C ALA A 144 2.66 12.44 -27.48
N TRP A 145 3.49 12.90 -26.54
CA TRP A 145 3.04 13.81 -25.47
C TRP A 145 2.88 15.24 -25.98
N LEU A 146 3.75 15.66 -26.90
CA LEU A 146 3.58 16.94 -27.63
C LEU A 146 2.26 16.96 -28.41
N ALA A 147 1.94 15.86 -29.11
CA ALA A 147 0.65 15.73 -29.80
C ALA A 147 -0.56 15.68 -28.84
N ALA A 148 -0.34 15.26 -27.59
CA ALA A 148 -1.33 15.27 -26.51
C ALA A 148 -1.42 16.63 -25.77
N GLY A 149 -0.74 17.68 -26.28
CA GLY A 149 -0.84 19.04 -25.74
C GLY A 149 0.21 19.40 -24.68
N ALA A 150 1.26 18.59 -24.51
CA ALA A 150 2.41 19.02 -23.72
C ALA A 150 3.07 20.24 -24.38
N LEU A 151 3.39 21.27 -23.60
CA LEU A 151 4.17 22.43 -24.04
C LEU A 151 5.59 22.00 -24.43
N GLU A 152 6.11 21.02 -23.69
CA GLU A 152 7.43 20.44 -23.87
C GLU A 152 7.41 19.02 -23.31
N ALA A 153 8.03 18.07 -24.00
CA ALA A 153 8.15 16.70 -23.54
C ALA A 153 9.37 16.00 -24.12
N TYR A 154 9.98 15.12 -23.32
CA TYR A 154 11.19 14.38 -23.65
C TYR A 154 11.10 12.92 -23.29
N THR A 155 11.72 12.09 -24.12
CA THR A 155 12.12 10.73 -23.77
C THR A 155 13.61 10.68 -23.55
N GLU A 156 13.99 10.21 -22.37
CA GLU A 156 15.37 10.16 -21.89
C GLU A 156 15.78 8.74 -21.57
N THR A 157 16.94 8.34 -22.07
CA THR A 157 17.53 7.05 -21.75
C THR A 157 18.73 7.28 -20.84
N TYR A 158 18.70 6.67 -19.67
CA TYR A 158 19.81 6.63 -18.73
C TYR A 158 20.43 5.23 -18.72
N THR A 159 21.75 5.14 -18.57
CA THR A 159 22.51 3.88 -18.58
C THR A 159 23.53 3.83 -17.46
N ASP A 160 23.79 2.62 -16.96
CA ASP A 160 24.90 2.34 -16.05
C ASP A 160 26.25 2.17 -16.77
N GLY A 161 26.28 2.34 -18.11
CA GLY A 161 27.45 2.07 -18.95
C GLY A 161 27.63 0.58 -19.29
N ALA A 162 26.69 -0.28 -18.90
CA ALA A 162 26.64 -1.69 -19.20
C ALA A 162 25.30 -2.05 -19.86
N SER A 163 24.56 -3.00 -19.28
CA SER A 163 23.32 -3.52 -19.87
C SER A 163 22.05 -2.94 -19.26
N ALA A 164 22.13 -2.30 -18.09
CA ALA A 164 20.96 -1.76 -17.42
C ALA A 164 20.62 -0.38 -17.97
N GLN A 165 19.35 -0.18 -18.29
CA GLN A 165 18.82 1.07 -18.80
C GLN A 165 17.55 1.46 -18.07
N VAL A 166 17.36 2.76 -17.94
CA VAL A 166 16.14 3.39 -17.44
C VAL A 166 15.66 4.35 -18.52
N VAL A 167 14.40 4.22 -18.91
CA VAL A 167 13.77 5.16 -19.84
C VAL A 167 12.80 6.03 -19.06
N VAL A 168 12.96 7.35 -19.12
CA VAL A 168 12.07 8.32 -18.49
C VAL A 168 11.44 9.19 -19.55
N GLN A 169 10.12 9.14 -19.65
CA GLN A 169 9.32 10.11 -20.37
C GLN A 169 8.96 11.23 -19.40
N SER A 170 9.13 12.48 -19.79
CA SER A 170 8.85 13.66 -18.98
C SER A 170 8.14 14.71 -19.82
N GLY A 171 7.19 15.43 -19.24
CA GLY A 171 6.47 16.47 -19.96
C GLY A 171 5.85 17.50 -19.05
N GLN A 172 5.59 18.67 -19.62
CA GLN A 172 4.93 19.79 -18.95
C GLN A 172 3.71 20.24 -19.76
N TRP A 173 2.59 20.44 -19.07
CA TRP A 173 1.37 20.98 -19.63
C TRP A 173 1.15 22.43 -19.19
N GLU A 174 0.27 23.14 -19.87
CA GLU A 174 -0.06 24.53 -19.52
C GLU A 174 -0.80 24.60 -18.19
N THR A 175 -1.65 23.60 -17.92
CA THR A 175 -2.45 23.55 -16.69
C THR A 175 -2.32 22.23 -15.93
N PRO A 176 -2.50 22.23 -14.58
CA PRO A 176 -2.53 21.00 -13.80
C PRO A 176 -3.66 20.05 -14.23
N GLN A 177 -4.77 20.58 -14.74
CA GLN A 177 -5.90 19.78 -15.21
C GLN A 177 -5.54 18.96 -16.45
N GLU A 178 -4.79 19.54 -17.39
CA GLU A 178 -4.31 18.82 -18.57
C GLU A 178 -3.26 17.76 -18.20
N ALA A 179 -2.33 18.09 -17.28
CA ALA A 179 -1.39 17.11 -16.74
C ALA A 179 -2.11 15.93 -16.07
N ALA A 180 -3.15 16.20 -15.27
CA ALA A 180 -3.96 15.17 -14.64
C ALA A 180 -4.71 14.29 -15.66
N ALA A 181 -5.20 14.88 -16.76
CA ALA A 181 -5.82 14.12 -17.84
C ALA A 181 -4.81 13.17 -18.51
N GLN A 182 -3.57 13.61 -18.72
CA GLN A 182 -2.51 12.75 -19.24
C GLN A 182 -2.16 11.62 -18.27
N VAL A 183 -2.04 11.91 -16.97
CA VAL A 183 -1.82 10.87 -15.95
C VAL A 183 -2.94 9.83 -15.99
N ALA A 184 -4.20 10.25 -16.05
CA ALA A 184 -5.34 9.33 -16.13
C ALA A 184 -5.29 8.45 -17.40
N ALA A 185 -4.92 9.04 -18.55
CA ALA A 185 -4.76 8.30 -19.80
C ALA A 185 -3.63 7.27 -19.73
N LEU A 186 -2.48 7.63 -19.15
CA LEU A 186 -1.35 6.73 -18.95
C LEU A 186 -1.66 5.63 -17.92
N ALA A 187 -2.34 5.97 -16.83
CA ALA A 187 -2.75 5.03 -15.79
C ALA A 187 -3.72 3.97 -16.34
N ALA A 188 -4.66 4.37 -17.20
CA ALA A 188 -5.57 3.44 -17.87
C ALA A 188 -4.85 2.45 -18.82
N ALA A 189 -3.64 2.79 -19.27
CA ALA A 189 -2.80 1.94 -20.11
C ALA A 189 -1.79 1.10 -19.31
N LEU A 190 -1.71 1.24 -17.99
CA LEU A 190 -0.83 0.42 -17.16
C LEU A 190 -1.31 -1.04 -17.13
N PRO A 191 -0.39 -2.02 -17.08
CA PRO A 191 -0.74 -3.42 -16.85
C PRO A 191 -1.60 -3.56 -15.59
N ALA A 192 -2.68 -4.34 -15.70
CA ALA A 192 -3.67 -4.48 -14.63
C ALA A 192 -3.05 -5.19 -13.41
N GLY A 193 -2.65 -4.39 -12.43
CA GLY A 193 -2.14 -4.87 -11.14
C GLY A 193 -2.74 -4.19 -9.93
N ILE A 194 -3.49 -3.09 -10.07
CA ILE A 194 -3.95 -2.20 -8.97
C ILE A 194 -5.17 -2.78 -8.25
N PRO A 195 -5.02 -3.43 -7.07
CA PRO A 195 -6.17 -3.56 -6.18
C PRO A 195 -6.51 -2.16 -5.64
N ALA A 196 -7.81 -1.86 -5.56
CA ALA A 196 -8.35 -0.55 -5.21
C ALA A 196 -8.02 -0.07 -3.77
N ASP A 197 -7.27 -0.87 -3.00
CA ASP A 197 -6.91 -0.64 -1.59
C ASP A 197 -5.40 -0.44 -1.36
N ALA A 198 -4.58 -0.28 -2.40
CA ALA A 198 -3.11 -0.20 -2.31
C ALA A 198 -2.54 1.09 -1.66
N SER A 199 -3.35 1.89 -0.96
CA SER A 199 -2.85 2.99 -0.11
C SER A 199 -2.29 2.42 1.20
N ALA A 200 -1.00 2.08 1.19
CA ALA A 200 -0.25 1.88 2.42
C ALA A 200 0.86 2.93 2.51
N SER A 201 0.65 3.98 3.31
CA SER A 201 1.77 4.76 3.85
C SER A 201 2.66 3.81 4.66
N PRO A 202 3.99 3.76 4.42
CA PRO A 202 4.86 2.95 5.23
C PRO A 202 4.85 3.48 6.68
N THR A 203 4.65 2.57 7.63
CA THR A 203 4.85 2.85 9.06
C THR A 203 6.36 2.95 9.32
N PRO A 204 6.86 4.01 9.98
CA PRO A 204 8.27 4.13 10.32
C PRO A 204 8.72 2.95 11.20
N GLY A 205 9.74 2.21 10.77
CA GLY A 205 10.38 1.13 11.56
C GLY A 205 10.18 -0.30 11.06
N ALA A 206 9.49 -0.53 9.93
CA ALA A 206 9.37 -1.88 9.37
C ALA A 206 10.61 -2.28 8.55
N THR A 207 11.46 -3.16 9.08
CA THR A 207 12.50 -3.91 8.33
C THR A 207 11.87 -5.04 7.50
N THR A 208 10.81 -4.73 6.77
CA THR A 208 10.10 -5.72 5.94
C THR A 208 10.53 -5.54 4.49
N ALA A 209 10.63 -6.65 3.75
CA ALA A 209 10.75 -6.65 2.30
C ALA A 209 9.86 -5.54 1.70
N PRO A 210 10.33 -4.84 0.65
CA PRO A 210 9.60 -3.70 0.10
C PRO A 210 8.20 -4.17 -0.28
N ALA A 211 7.17 -3.40 0.11
CA ALA A 211 5.77 -3.79 -0.04
C ALA A 211 5.51 -4.34 -1.46
N PRO A 212 4.60 -5.29 -1.68
CA PRO A 212 4.36 -5.80 -3.03
C PRO A 212 3.92 -4.68 -3.99
N LEU A 213 4.24 -4.82 -5.27
CA LEU A 213 3.63 -3.97 -6.30
C LEU A 213 2.19 -4.45 -6.55
N PRO A 214 1.26 -3.54 -6.87
CA PRO A 214 1.52 -2.12 -7.14
C PRO A 214 1.47 -1.24 -5.90
N GLN A 215 1.97 -0.02 -6.06
CA GLN A 215 1.93 1.03 -5.04
C GLN A 215 1.33 2.29 -5.62
N THR A 216 0.51 2.98 -4.84
CA THR A 216 -0.03 4.30 -5.18
C THR A 216 0.10 5.23 -3.98
N GLY A 217 0.14 6.53 -4.24
CA GLY A 217 0.17 7.52 -3.17
C GLY A 217 0.24 8.94 -3.69
N GLU A 218 0.39 9.88 -2.75
CA GLU A 218 0.58 11.30 -3.04
C GLU A 218 2.07 11.61 -3.21
N VAL A 219 2.37 12.52 -4.14
CA VAL A 219 3.66 13.19 -4.24
C VAL A 219 3.58 14.42 -3.35
N VAL A 220 4.47 14.55 -2.36
CA VAL A 220 4.45 15.65 -1.39
C VAL A 220 5.70 16.53 -1.48
N VAL A 221 5.51 17.85 -1.44
CA VAL A 221 6.58 18.86 -1.33
C VAL A 221 6.25 19.74 -0.14
N ASP A 222 7.19 19.91 0.78
CA ASP A 222 6.97 20.63 2.05
C ASP A 222 5.72 20.17 2.83
N GLY A 223 5.41 18.88 2.76
CA GLY A 223 4.24 18.27 3.40
C GLY A 223 2.89 18.57 2.75
N GLN A 224 2.88 19.20 1.56
CA GLN A 224 1.67 19.42 0.77
C GLN A 224 1.62 18.45 -0.43
N PRO A 225 0.46 17.83 -0.71
CA PRO A 225 0.30 17.00 -1.90
C PRO A 225 0.32 17.88 -3.14
N VAL A 226 1.27 17.61 -4.04
CA VAL A 226 1.46 18.31 -5.32
C VAL A 226 1.16 17.43 -6.53
N GLY A 227 0.90 16.14 -6.30
CA GLY A 227 0.50 15.20 -7.33
C GLY A 227 0.33 13.79 -6.79
N THR A 228 0.38 12.81 -7.68
CA THR A 228 0.18 11.39 -7.33
C THR A 228 1.24 10.54 -8.00
N PHE A 229 1.53 9.39 -7.42
CA PHE A 229 2.36 8.37 -8.06
C PHE A 229 1.65 7.02 -8.12
N THR A 230 2.05 6.20 -9.08
CA THR A 230 1.65 4.80 -9.24
C THR A 230 2.87 4.02 -9.74
N ILE A 231 3.21 2.92 -9.08
CA ILE A 231 4.30 2.01 -9.48
C ILE A 231 3.70 0.62 -9.67
N VAL A 232 3.95 -0.01 -10.81
CA VAL A 232 3.43 -1.34 -11.17
C VAL A 232 4.55 -2.25 -11.68
N ASP A 233 4.35 -3.55 -11.52
CA ASP A 233 5.12 -4.59 -12.23
C ASP A 233 4.39 -4.88 -13.56
N ALA A 234 5.11 -4.85 -14.67
CA ALA A 234 4.53 -5.16 -15.98
C ALA A 234 4.42 -6.67 -16.26
N GLY A 235 5.02 -7.52 -15.41
CA GLY A 235 4.98 -8.99 -15.52
C GLY A 235 6.01 -9.58 -16.49
N ASP A 236 6.85 -8.75 -17.11
CA ASP A 236 7.91 -9.13 -18.05
C ASP A 236 9.32 -8.87 -17.49
N GLY A 237 9.43 -8.56 -16.20
CA GLY A 237 10.67 -8.15 -15.53
C GLY A 237 10.93 -6.65 -15.54
N THR A 238 10.07 -5.85 -16.18
CA THR A 238 10.09 -4.39 -16.11
C THR A 238 9.06 -3.85 -15.11
N GLY A 239 9.41 -2.75 -14.47
CA GLY A 239 8.51 -1.96 -13.65
C GLY A 239 8.25 -0.61 -14.30
N VAL A 240 7.05 -0.07 -14.09
CA VAL A 240 6.66 1.26 -14.55
C VAL A 240 6.28 2.12 -13.36
N ALA A 241 6.91 3.29 -13.23
CA ALA A 241 6.49 4.34 -12.30
C ALA A 241 5.89 5.50 -13.11
N LEU A 242 4.69 5.94 -12.74
CA LEU A 242 3.98 7.08 -13.29
C LEU A 242 3.74 8.06 -12.15
N TRP A 243 4.16 9.31 -12.29
CA TRP A 243 3.90 10.34 -11.29
C TRP A 243 3.72 11.73 -11.88
N SER A 244 3.19 12.65 -11.10
CA SER A 244 3.00 14.05 -11.47
C SER A 244 3.37 15.00 -10.33
N ASN A 245 3.74 16.23 -10.70
CA ASN A 245 3.90 17.36 -9.79
C ASN A 245 3.36 18.63 -10.49
N GLY A 246 2.20 19.11 -10.04
CA GLY A 246 1.55 20.29 -10.60
C GLY A 246 1.21 20.10 -12.09
N THR A 247 1.99 20.76 -12.95
CA THR A 247 1.84 20.72 -14.41
C THR A 247 2.73 19.70 -15.11
N THR A 248 3.55 18.96 -14.35
CA THR A 248 4.52 18.01 -14.91
C THR A 248 4.03 16.58 -14.73
N VAL A 249 4.33 15.74 -15.72
CA VAL A 249 4.06 14.29 -15.71
C VAL A 249 5.33 13.55 -16.08
N PHE A 250 5.54 12.42 -15.42
CA PHE A 250 6.70 11.59 -15.62
C PHE A 250 6.30 10.12 -15.68
N ARG A 251 6.96 9.36 -16.55
CA ARG A 251 6.83 7.92 -16.63
C ARG A 251 8.20 7.28 -16.77
N ALA A 252 8.65 6.55 -15.75
CA ALA A 252 9.87 5.76 -15.79
C ALA A 252 9.56 4.30 -16.09
N THR A 253 10.36 3.69 -16.97
CA THR A 253 10.41 2.25 -17.20
C THR A 253 11.82 1.77 -16.89
N ALA A 254 11.93 0.80 -15.99
CA ALA A 254 13.20 0.26 -15.50
C ALA A 254 13.05 -1.24 -15.17
N PRO A 255 14.12 -1.98 -14.87
CA PRO A 255 13.99 -3.29 -14.24
C PRO A 255 13.10 -3.21 -13.00
N VAL A 256 12.20 -4.18 -12.82
CA VAL A 256 11.19 -4.14 -11.74
C VAL A 256 11.80 -3.99 -10.35
N ALA A 257 13.00 -4.55 -10.15
CA ALA A 257 13.76 -4.43 -8.89
C ALA A 257 14.26 -3.02 -8.60
N GLN A 258 14.34 -2.14 -9.61
CA GLN A 258 14.99 -0.82 -9.53
C GLN A 258 14.01 0.34 -9.71
N VAL A 259 12.81 0.10 -10.27
CA VAL A 259 11.85 1.17 -10.62
C VAL A 259 11.48 2.05 -9.42
N ARG A 260 11.44 1.47 -8.21
CA ARG A 260 11.16 2.21 -6.96
C ARG A 260 12.27 3.17 -6.60
N ASP A 261 13.51 2.69 -6.67
CA ASP A 261 14.68 3.50 -6.34
C ASP A 261 14.86 4.62 -7.37
N VAL A 262 14.58 4.34 -8.65
CA VAL A 262 14.56 5.34 -9.71
C VAL A 262 13.52 6.43 -9.42
N TYR A 263 12.28 6.05 -9.09
CA TYR A 263 11.23 7.00 -8.72
C TYR A 263 11.64 7.85 -7.51
N ALA A 264 12.15 7.22 -6.45
CA ALA A 264 12.53 7.91 -5.22
C ALA A 264 13.74 8.84 -5.39
N ALA A 265 14.64 8.53 -6.33
CA ALA A 265 15.84 9.33 -6.61
C ALA A 265 15.63 10.40 -7.69
N PHE A 266 14.49 10.37 -8.40
CA PHE A 266 14.20 11.38 -9.42
C PHE A 266 13.72 12.67 -8.72
N PRO A 267 14.35 13.83 -8.98
CA PRO A 267 13.95 15.08 -8.37
C PRO A 267 12.52 15.45 -8.77
N LEU A 268 11.72 15.86 -7.78
CA LEU A 268 10.32 16.24 -7.91
C LEU A 268 10.14 17.75 -8.07
#